data_AF-A0A9E4YFT0-F1
#
_entry.id   AF-A0A9E4YFT0-F1
#
_cell.length_a   1.000
_cell.length_b   1.000
_cell.length_c   1.000
_cell.angle_alpha   90.00
_cell.angle_beta   90.00
_cell.angle_gamma   90.00
#
_symmetry.space_group_name_H-M   'P 1'
#
loop_
_entity.id
_entity.type
_entity.pdbx_description
1 polymer ?
#
loop_
_entity_poly.entity_id
_entity_poly.type
_entity_poly.pdbx_seq_one_letter_code
_entity_poly.pdbx_strand_id
1 'polypeptide(L)' 'MAITMAAPREFAAAYLSDGTVKVAGFDVEPAWPESGGAAPIYASAFKEPMYDFVILPLSNFLIAIDKGLPLVGLPV' A
#
# COMPACT_ATOMS: atom_id res chain seq x y z
N MET A 1 12.92 -10.23 5.97
CA MET A 1 13.36 -8.97 5.31
C MET A 1 12.24 -8.00 5.53
N ALA A 2 12.54 -6.83 6.10
CA ALA A 2 11.52 -5.83 6.36
C ALA A 2 11.14 -5.10 5.05
N ILE A 3 9.84 -4.92 4.82
CA ILE A 3 9.31 -4.11 3.73
C ILE A 3 8.44 -3.01 4.31
N THR A 4 8.44 -1.86 3.64
CA THR A 4 7.67 -0.69 4.00
C THR A 4 6.28 -0.73 3.39
N MET A 5 5.28 -0.47 4.21
CA MET A 5 3.89 -0.35 3.80
C MET A 5 3.46 1.10 3.93
N ALA A 6 2.89 1.68 2.88
CA ALA A 6 2.09 2.87 3.05
C ALA A 6 0.86 2.50 3.90
N ALA A 7 0.82 2.98 5.14
CA ALA A 7 -0.17 2.60 6.15
C ALA A 7 -1.05 3.80 6.55
N PRO A 8 -2.08 4.14 5.75
CA PRO A 8 -3.11 5.08 6.17
C PRO A 8 -4.06 4.41 7.18
N ARG A 9 -5.15 5.08 7.58
CA ARG A 9 -6.08 4.59 8.61
C ARG A 9 -7.18 3.64 8.06
N GLU A 10 -6.96 2.96 6.94
CA GLU A 10 -7.93 2.03 6.34
C GLU A 10 -7.95 0.68 7.07
N PHE A 11 -9.05 -0.05 6.86
CA PHE A 11 -9.32 -1.34 7.47
C PHE A 11 -8.13 -2.30 7.38
N ALA A 12 -7.63 -2.60 6.17
CA ALA A 12 -6.53 -3.56 6.00
C ALA A 12 -5.21 -3.08 6.62
N ALA A 13 -4.93 -1.77 6.56
CA ALA A 13 -3.72 -1.18 7.13
C ALA A 13 -3.65 -1.39 8.66
N ALA A 14 -4.80 -1.30 9.35
CA ALA A 14 -4.87 -1.53 10.79
C ALA A 14 -4.45 -2.96 11.17
N TYR A 15 -5.02 -3.99 10.53
CA TYR A 15 -4.72 -5.40 10.83
C TYR A 15 -3.32 -5.83 10.39
N LEU A 16 -2.76 -5.20 9.35
CA LEU A 16 -1.38 -5.43 8.96
C LEU A 16 -0.40 -4.75 9.92
N SER A 17 -0.73 -3.54 10.40
CA SER A 17 0.14 -2.78 11.32
C SER A 17 0.19 -3.37 12.73
N ASP A 18 -0.92 -3.95 13.22
CA ASP A 18 -0.95 -4.62 14.53
C ASP A 18 -0.49 -6.10 14.49
N GLY A 19 -0.18 -6.60 13.29
CA GLY A 19 0.34 -7.95 13.06
C GLY A 19 -0.71 -9.06 13.11
N THR A 20 -2.00 -8.73 13.19
CA THR A 20 -3.11 -9.71 13.11
C THR A 20 -3.13 -10.41 11.76
N VAL A 21 -2.89 -9.66 10.68
CA VAL A 21 -2.67 -10.19 9.33
C VAL A 21 -1.18 -10.05 9.02
N LYS A 22 -0.58 -11.11 8.44
CA LYS A 22 0.83 -11.14 8.10
C LYS A 22 0.99 -11.21 6.59
N VAL A 23 2.11 -10.70 6.08
CA VAL A 23 2.51 -10.93 4.69
C VAL A 23 3.48 -12.09 4.68
N ALA A 24 3.18 -13.14 3.92
CA ALA A 24 3.99 -14.35 3.93
C ALA A 24 5.43 -14.06 3.47
N GLY A 25 6.40 -14.32 4.35
CA GLY A 25 7.82 -14.16 4.06
C GLY A 25 8.39 -12.76 4.32
N PHE A 26 7.59 -11.81 4.81
CA PHE A 26 8.02 -10.43 5.06
C PHE A 26 7.64 -9.93 6.45
N ASP A 27 8.52 -9.10 7.00
CA ASP A 27 8.19 -8.28 8.17
C ASP A 27 7.69 -6.93 7.63
N VAL A 28 6.51 -6.48 8.07
CA VAL A 28 5.90 -5.27 7.52
C VAL A 28 6.12 -4.09 8.47
N GLU A 29 6.73 -3.03 7.95
CA GLU A 29 6.92 -1.77 8.66
C GLU A 29 5.94 -0.72 8.14
N PRO A 30 4.94 -0.30 8.95
CA PRO A 30 4.03 0.75 8.56
C PRO A 30 4.73 2.11 8.52
N ALA A 31 4.60 2.81 7.41
CA ALA A 31 5.16 4.15 7.21
C ALA A 31 4.11 5.04 6.54
N TRP A 32 3.92 6.25 7.06
CA TRP A 32 3.05 7.25 6.46
C TRP A 32 3.64 8.65 6.68
N PRO A 33 3.70 9.52 5.67
CA PRO A 33 4.28 10.83 5.84
C PRO A 33 3.30 11.71 6.62
N GLU A 34 3.81 12.44 7.61
CA GLU A 34 3.02 13.35 8.46
C GLU A 34 2.44 14.54 7.68
N SER A 35 2.98 14.82 6.48
CA SER A 35 2.57 15.91 5.59
C SER A 35 2.41 15.41 4.16
N GLY A 36 1.49 16.00 3.39
CA GLY A 36 1.33 15.73 1.94
C GLY A 36 0.05 14.98 1.52
N GLY A 37 -0.70 14.40 2.47
CA GLY A 37 -1.96 13.71 2.17
C GLY A 37 -1.80 12.43 1.34
N ALA A 38 -2.91 11.73 1.08
CA ALA A 38 -2.87 10.41 0.45
C ALA A 38 -2.64 10.43 -1.08
N ALA A 39 -2.97 11.55 -1.74
CA ALA A 39 -2.89 11.69 -3.19
C ALA A 39 -1.49 11.43 -3.80
N PRO A 40 -0.38 12.03 -3.30
CA PRO A 40 0.94 11.77 -3.84
C PRO A 40 1.38 10.31 -3.66
N ILE A 41 0.99 9.67 -2.55
CA ILE A 41 1.35 8.27 -2.24
C ILE A 41 0.66 7.30 -3.19
N TYR A 42 -0.64 7.50 -3.44
CA TYR A 42 -1.35 6.65 -4.40
C TYR A 42 -0.86 6.88 -5.84
N ALA A 43 -0.47 8.11 -6.18
CA ALA A 43 0.11 8.41 -7.49
C ALA A 43 1.49 7.76 -7.68
N SER A 44 2.32 7.75 -6.62
CA SER A 44 3.67 7.20 -6.65
C SER A 44 3.67 5.70 -6.91
N ALA A 45 2.66 4.97 -6.41
CA ALA A 45 2.51 3.52 -6.61
C ALA A 45 2.56 3.06 -8.08
N PHE A 46 2.23 3.93 -9.04
CA PHE A 46 2.16 3.59 -10.46
C PHE A 46 3.30 4.15 -11.32
N LYS A 47 4.16 5.00 -10.76
CA LYS A 47 5.22 5.70 -11.53
C LYS A 47 6.59 5.61 -10.86
N GLU A 48 6.65 5.98 -9.59
CA GLU A 48 7.88 6.06 -8.81
C GLU A 48 7.57 5.61 -7.37
N PRO A 49 7.57 4.29 -7.09
CA PRO A 49 7.13 3.77 -5.80
C PRO A 49 7.98 4.32 -4.65
N MET A 50 7.30 4.92 -3.65
CA MET A 50 7.93 5.42 -2.42
C MET A 50 7.99 4.37 -1.30
N TYR A 51 7.21 3.29 -1.45
CA TYR A 51 7.05 2.20 -0.50
C TYR A 51 7.11 0.88 -1.27
N ASP A 52 7.45 -0.20 -0.58
CA ASP A 52 7.48 -1.53 -1.19
C ASP A 52 6.07 -1.99 -1.60
N PHE A 53 5.05 -1.61 -0.84
CA PHE A 53 3.65 -1.74 -1.25
C PHE A 53 2.73 -0.67 -0.64
N VAL A 54 1.57 -0.50 -1.29
CA VAL A 54 0.56 0.49 -0.91
C VAL A 54 -0.81 -0.17 -0.88
N ILE A 55 -1.54 0.02 0.21
CA ILE A 55 -2.95 -0.36 0.28
C ILE A 55 -3.77 0.72 -0.43
N LEU A 56 -4.46 0.31 -1.49
CA LEU A 56 -5.28 1.21 -2.29
C LEU A 56 -6.77 1.03 -1.98
N PRO A 57 -7.56 2.12 -1.93
CA PRO A 57 -9.01 2.01 -2.00
C PRO A 57 -9.44 1.26 -3.27
N LEU A 58 -10.54 0.49 -3.19
CA LEU A 58 -11.06 -0.28 -4.32
C LEU A 58 -11.31 0.58 -5.57
N SER A 59 -11.72 1.84 -5.39
CA SER A 59 -11.88 2.79 -6.51
C SER A 59 -10.59 3.02 -7.28
N ASN A 60 -9.45 3.15 -6.60
CA ASN A 60 -8.16 3.36 -7.25
C ASN A 60 -7.69 2.09 -7.98
N PHE A 61 -7.99 0.91 -7.42
CA PHE A 61 -7.76 -0.37 -8.10
C PHE A 61 -8.57 -0.46 -9.42
N LEU A 62 -9.86 -0.10 -9.40
CA LEU A 62 -10.69 -0.10 -10.61
C LEU A 62 -10.19 0.89 -11.67
N ILE A 63 -9.77 2.09 -11.25
CA ILE A 63 -9.18 3.09 -12.17
C ILE A 63 -7.86 2.58 -12.78
N ALA A 64 -7.03 1.91 -11.98
CA ALA A 64 -5.76 1.36 -12.46
C ALA A 64 -5.98 0.28 -13.52
N ILE A 65 -6.97 -0.60 -13.34
CA ILE A 65 -7.38 -1.59 -14.34
C ILE A 65 -7.84 -0.91 -15.63
N ASP A 66 -8.76 0.06 -15.53
CA ASP A 66 -9.32 0.76 -16.68
C ASP A 66 -8.24 1.47 -17.51
N LYS A 67 -7.22 2.02 -16.83
CA LYS A 67 -6.08 2.70 -17.45
C LYS A 67 -4.96 1.77 -17.91
N GLY A 68 -5.07 0.46 -17.68
CA GLY A 68 -4.01 -0.51 -18.00
C GLY A 68 -2.71 -0.29 -17.23
N LEU A 69 -2.80 0.25 -16.00
CA LEU A 69 -1.63 0.44 -15.14
C LEU A 69 -1.17 -0.90 -14.54
N PRO A 70 0.14 -1.10 -14.33
CA PRO A 70 0.65 -2.33 -13.75
C PRO A 70 0.17 -2.50 -12.31
N LEU A 71 -0.32 -3.70 -11.98
CA LEU A 71 -0.79 -4.07 -10.65
C LEU A 71 -0.13 -5.38 -10.23
N VAL A 72 0.53 -5.37 -9.07
CA VAL A 72 1.11 -6.56 -8.43
C VAL A 72 0.55 -6.65 -7.02
N GLY A 73 -0.12 -7.75 -6.71
CA GLY A 73 -0.60 -8.04 -5.36
C GLY A 73 0.46 -8.76 -4.54
N LEU A 74 0.48 -8.50 -3.23
CA LEU A 74 1.23 -9.31 -2.28
C LEU A 74 0.30 -10.38 -1.68
N PRO A 75 0.73 -11.64 -1.57
CA PRO A 75 -0.01 -12.66 -0.84
C PRO A 75 0.02 -12.35 0.66
N VAL A 76 -1.16 -12.38 1.29
CA VAL A 76 -1.38 -12.29 2.73
C VAL A 76 -1.74 -13.66 3.30
#